data_AF-A0A3R6ZBY8-F1
#
_entry.id   AF-A0A3R6ZBY8-F1
#
_cell.length_a   1.000
_cell.length_b   1.000
_cell.length_c   1.000
_cell.angle_alpha   90.00
_cell.angle_beta   90.00
_cell.angle_gamma   90.00
#
_symmetry.space_group_name_H-M   'P 1'
#
loop_
_entity.id
_entity.type
_entity.pdbx_description
1 polymer ?
#
loop_
_entity_poly.entity_id
_entity_poly.type
_entity_poly.pdbx_seq_one_letter_code
_entity_poly.pdbx_strand_id
1 'polypeptide(L)'
;MSSDREQTLQTLCRLDKSIAELEKVRDRILTKKDAYPDNSDKALRQTKQLNVVVSDLRALQAEKAAAFKADVFVDEQVPYMAAFHGNLSALQMFVSSMSPVTSHYLEHSDRTTGNTPLMAACARGHVDCAKILVAVGADVDARNLRGSTPLHCACENGQVEVVAFLLDVPYLSPYSVDRRNQSALQVARNACLDNDAWARFKECARLLEEVHLIPGILSCMNQRCDL
;
A
#
# COMPACT_ATOMS: atom_id res chain seq x y z
N MET A 1 -4.14 -29.37 -8.97
CA MET A 1 -3.19 -28.25 -9.13
C MET A 1 -3.80 -27.06 -9.88
N SER A 2 -4.16 -27.14 -11.18
CA SER A 2 -4.75 -25.98 -11.89
C SER A 2 -6.11 -25.54 -11.31
N SER A 3 -6.99 -26.51 -11.00
CA SER A 3 -8.32 -26.24 -10.42
C SER A 3 -8.22 -25.60 -9.03
N ASP A 4 -7.33 -26.11 -8.16
CA ASP A 4 -7.21 -25.63 -6.77
C ASP A 4 -6.61 -24.21 -6.71
N ARG A 5 -5.65 -23.93 -7.60
CA ARG A 5 -5.09 -22.58 -7.78
C ARG A 5 -6.18 -21.61 -8.22
N GLU A 6 -6.99 -21.97 -9.20
CA GLU A 6 -8.07 -21.12 -9.71
C GLU A 6 -9.11 -20.84 -8.62
N GLN A 7 -9.53 -21.86 -7.87
CA GLN A 7 -10.45 -21.70 -6.74
C GLN A 7 -9.88 -20.79 -5.64
N THR A 8 -8.59 -20.94 -5.34
CA THR A 8 -7.88 -20.08 -4.37
C THR A 8 -7.91 -18.62 -4.84
N LEU A 9 -7.57 -18.37 -6.10
CA LEU A 9 -7.59 -17.01 -6.68
C LEU A 9 -9.00 -16.40 -6.72
N GLN A 10 -10.01 -17.19 -7.09
CA GLN A 10 -11.40 -16.74 -7.09
C GLN A 10 -11.85 -16.34 -5.68
N THR A 11 -11.51 -17.16 -4.67
CA THR A 11 -11.83 -16.87 -3.26
C THR A 11 -11.13 -15.60 -2.79
N LEU A 12 -9.82 -15.47 -3.04
CA LEU A 12 -9.05 -14.30 -2.64
C LEU A 12 -9.55 -13.02 -3.33
N CYS A 13 -9.87 -13.09 -4.63
CA CYS A 13 -10.44 -11.96 -5.38
C CYS A 13 -11.82 -11.54 -4.84
N ARG A 14 -12.67 -12.50 -4.46
CA ARG A 14 -13.95 -12.23 -3.80
C ARG A 14 -13.73 -11.48 -2.48
N LEU A 15 -12.83 -11.98 -1.64
CA LEU A 15 -12.52 -11.39 -0.34
C LEU A 15 -11.91 -9.99 -0.48
N ASP A 16 -11.00 -9.78 -1.44
CA ASP A 16 -10.43 -8.47 -1.74
C ASP A 16 -11.49 -7.43 -2.08
N LYS A 17 -12.50 -7.80 -2.88
CA LYS A 17 -13.63 -6.92 -3.20
C LYS A 17 -14.45 -6.60 -1.96
N SER A 18 -14.78 -7.61 -1.14
CA SER A 18 -15.54 -7.41 0.09
C SER A 18 -14.81 -6.52 1.09
N ILE A 19 -13.49 -6.71 1.27
CA ILE A 19 -12.64 -5.88 2.11
C ILE A 19 -12.65 -4.44 1.59
N ALA A 20 -12.38 -4.23 0.30
CA ALA A 20 -12.34 -2.88 -0.29
C ALA A 20 -13.67 -2.13 -0.13
N GLU A 21 -14.82 -2.80 -0.27
CA GLU A 21 -16.13 -2.19 -0.05
C GLU A 21 -16.36 -1.80 1.42
N LEU A 22 -15.96 -2.64 2.37
CA LEU A 22 -16.03 -2.29 3.79
C LEU A 22 -15.07 -1.18 4.17
N GLU A 23 -13.89 -1.10 3.57
CA GLU A 23 -12.97 0.03 3.77
C GLU A 23 -13.59 1.34 3.28
N LYS A 24 -14.24 1.37 2.11
CA LYS A 24 -15.01 2.55 1.67
C LYS A 24 -16.12 2.94 2.65
N VAL A 25 -16.75 1.97 3.32
CA VAL A 25 -17.74 2.27 4.38
C VAL A 25 -17.06 2.85 5.61
N ARG A 26 -15.97 2.24 6.09
CA ARG A 26 -15.14 2.73 7.20
C ARG A 26 -14.75 4.18 6.99
N ASP A 27 -14.30 4.52 5.79
CA ASP A 27 -13.79 5.84 5.48
C ASP A 27 -14.89 6.90 5.42
N ARG A 28 -16.06 6.54 4.88
CA ARG A 28 -17.26 7.39 4.91
C ARG A 28 -17.77 7.64 6.34
N ILE A 29 -17.56 6.70 7.25
CA ILE A 29 -17.89 6.87 8.67
C ILE A 29 -16.89 7.82 9.33
N LEU A 30 -15.59 7.64 9.08
CA LEU A 30 -14.54 8.50 9.63
C LEU A 30 -14.70 9.96 9.20
N THR A 31 -14.89 10.22 7.90
CA THR A 31 -15.09 11.58 7.40
C THR A 31 -16.31 12.28 8.01
N LYS A 32 -17.39 11.54 8.30
CA LYS A 32 -18.56 12.07 9.00
C LYS A 32 -18.31 12.25 10.49
N LYS A 33 -17.55 11.36 11.12
CA LYS A 33 -17.22 11.45 12.55
C LYS A 33 -16.43 12.72 12.84
N ASP A 34 -15.44 13.04 12.00
CA ASP A 34 -14.59 14.23 12.15
C ASP A 34 -15.37 15.56 12.04
N ALA A 35 -16.60 15.51 11.51
CA ALA A 35 -17.50 16.66 11.44
C ALA A 35 -18.31 16.91 12.73
N TYR A 36 -18.25 16.01 13.73
CA TYR A 36 -19.01 16.11 14.98
C TYR A 36 -18.08 16.27 16.20
N PRO A 37 -18.48 17.04 17.24
CA PRO A 37 -17.77 17.05 18.51
C PRO A 37 -17.75 15.66 19.16
N ASP A 38 -16.61 15.28 19.76
CA ASP A 38 -16.32 13.93 20.26
C ASP A 38 -17.37 13.36 21.22
N ASN A 39 -17.99 14.21 22.04
CA ASN A 39 -18.97 13.82 23.06
C ASN A 39 -20.43 13.90 22.60
N SER A 40 -20.69 14.09 21.31
CA SER A 40 -22.06 14.14 20.78
C SER A 40 -22.66 12.75 20.59
N ASP A 41 -23.98 12.63 20.77
CA ASP A 41 -24.72 11.38 20.48
C ASP A 41 -24.48 10.87 19.05
N LYS A 42 -24.28 11.79 18.09
CA LYS A 42 -23.96 11.47 16.69
C LYS A 42 -22.57 10.83 16.58
N ALA A 43 -21.55 11.40 17.23
CA ALA A 43 -20.20 10.85 17.27
C ALA A 43 -20.17 9.46 17.95
N LEU A 44 -20.96 9.26 19.01
CA LEU A 44 -21.08 7.96 19.66
C LEU A 44 -21.73 6.91 18.74
N ARG A 45 -22.78 7.27 18.00
CA ARG A 45 -23.41 6.38 17.00
C ARG A 45 -22.44 6.01 15.89
N GLN A 46 -21.69 6.97 15.33
CA GLN A 46 -20.66 6.70 14.32
C GLN A 46 -19.56 5.79 14.87
N THR A 47 -19.14 5.99 16.12
CA THR A 47 -18.13 5.13 16.76
C THR A 47 -18.61 3.69 16.90
N LYS A 48 -19.88 3.47 17.28
CA LYS A 48 -20.46 2.12 17.31
C LYS A 48 -20.51 1.48 15.92
N GLN A 49 -20.93 2.23 14.89
CA GLN A 49 -20.92 1.76 13.49
C GLN A 49 -19.51 1.41 13.01
N LEU A 50 -18.53 2.27 13.32
CA LEU A 50 -17.13 2.06 12.98
C LEU A 50 -16.59 0.76 13.60
N ASN A 51 -16.89 0.50 14.87
CA ASN A 51 -16.42 -0.71 15.55
C ASN A 51 -16.94 -1.99 14.90
N VAL A 52 -18.18 -2.01 14.41
CA VAL A 52 -18.74 -3.16 13.67
C VAL A 52 -18.01 -3.35 12.34
N VAL A 53 -17.82 -2.27 11.57
CA VAL A 53 -17.09 -2.35 10.29
C VAL A 53 -15.66 -2.84 10.50
N VAL A 54 -14.99 -2.36 11.55
CA VAL A 54 -13.62 -2.77 11.88
C VAL A 54 -13.57 -4.23 12.35
N SER A 55 -14.56 -4.75 13.09
CA SER A 55 -14.60 -6.18 13.42
C SER A 55 -14.79 -7.05 12.20
N ASP A 56 -15.67 -6.66 11.28
CA ASP A 56 -15.93 -7.41 10.04
C ASP A 56 -14.71 -7.42 9.12
N LEU A 57 -14.01 -6.28 9.00
CA LEU A 57 -12.75 -6.18 8.27
C LEU A 57 -11.70 -7.16 8.80
N ARG A 58 -11.54 -7.24 10.13
CA ARG A 58 -10.60 -8.20 10.75
C ARG A 58 -10.98 -9.64 10.47
N ALA A 59 -12.27 -9.97 10.50
CA ALA A 59 -12.74 -11.31 10.18
C ALA A 59 -12.45 -11.70 8.71
N LEU A 60 -12.74 -10.80 7.77
CA LEU A 60 -12.44 -11.02 6.35
C LEU A 60 -10.94 -11.13 6.08
N GLN A 61 -10.11 -10.34 6.76
CA GLN A 61 -8.66 -10.43 6.67
C GLN A 61 -8.15 -11.79 7.18
N ALA A 62 -8.71 -12.31 8.28
CA ALA A 62 -8.39 -13.64 8.79
C ALA A 62 -8.84 -14.76 7.83
N GLU A 63 -10.06 -14.68 7.29
CA GLU A 63 -10.55 -15.62 6.27
C GLU A 63 -9.63 -15.61 5.04
N LYS A 64 -9.23 -14.43 4.59
CA LYS A 64 -8.31 -14.27 3.46
C LYS A 64 -6.94 -14.87 3.73
N ALA A 65 -6.40 -14.67 4.93
CA ALA A 65 -5.13 -15.27 5.34
C ALA A 65 -5.21 -16.80 5.33
N ALA A 66 -6.33 -17.38 5.78
CA ALA A 66 -6.56 -18.82 5.77
C ALA A 66 -6.83 -19.40 4.37
N ALA A 67 -7.45 -18.61 3.48
CA ALA A 67 -7.75 -19.01 2.12
C ALA A 67 -6.49 -19.07 1.24
N PHE A 68 -5.49 -18.24 1.53
CA PHE A 68 -4.25 -18.21 0.77
C PHE A 68 -3.41 -19.47 1.03
N LYS A 69 -3.10 -20.20 -0.04
CA LYS A 69 -2.30 -21.43 -0.01
C LYS A 69 -1.04 -21.21 -0.82
N ALA A 70 0.14 -21.17 -0.19
CA ALA A 70 1.39 -20.85 -0.89
C ALA A 70 1.85 -21.97 -1.85
N ASP A 71 1.56 -23.21 -1.48
CA ASP A 71 1.92 -24.44 -2.19
C ASP A 71 1.25 -24.62 -3.55
N VAL A 72 0.16 -23.89 -3.82
CA VAL A 72 -0.50 -23.93 -5.14
C VAL A 72 0.15 -23.00 -6.17
N PHE A 73 1.09 -22.15 -5.74
CA PHE A 73 1.83 -21.22 -6.60
C PHE A 73 3.25 -21.72 -6.87
N VAL A 74 3.81 -21.27 -8.00
CA VAL A 74 5.25 -21.46 -8.26
C VAL A 74 6.02 -20.52 -7.33
N ASP A 75 7.14 -20.96 -6.78
CA ASP A 75 7.94 -20.20 -5.80
C ASP A 75 8.24 -18.75 -6.23
N GLU A 76 8.53 -18.55 -7.53
CA GLU A 76 8.79 -17.22 -8.10
C GLU A 76 7.59 -16.27 -8.04
N GLN A 77 6.37 -16.80 -7.97
CA GLN A 77 5.12 -16.04 -7.90
C GLN A 77 4.68 -15.79 -6.46
N VAL A 78 5.18 -16.58 -5.49
CA VAL A 78 4.74 -16.51 -4.08
C VAL A 78 4.92 -15.10 -3.49
N PRO A 79 6.08 -14.41 -3.64
CA PRO A 79 6.24 -13.06 -3.09
C PRO A 79 5.23 -12.07 -3.65
N TYR A 80 5.00 -12.12 -4.97
CA TYR A 80 4.04 -11.24 -5.63
C TYR A 80 2.61 -11.50 -5.13
N MET A 81 2.18 -12.76 -5.11
CA MET A 81 0.84 -13.13 -4.68
C MET A 81 0.60 -12.81 -3.19
N ALA A 82 1.59 -13.07 -2.34
CA ALA A 82 1.53 -12.72 -0.92
C ALA A 82 1.42 -11.21 -0.73
N ALA A 83 2.26 -10.43 -1.42
CA ALA A 83 2.24 -8.97 -1.37
C ALA A 83 0.94 -8.38 -1.92
N PHE A 84 0.43 -8.91 -3.04
CA PHE A 84 -0.85 -8.49 -3.63
C PHE A 84 -2.02 -8.75 -2.68
N HIS A 85 -2.06 -9.92 -2.05
CA HIS A 85 -3.14 -10.24 -1.12
C HIS A 85 -2.85 -9.80 0.32
N GLY A 86 -1.74 -9.11 0.61
CA GLY A 86 -1.39 -8.68 1.97
C GLY A 86 -1.22 -9.85 2.95
N ASN A 87 -0.81 -11.02 2.46
CA ASN A 87 -0.58 -12.19 3.30
C ASN A 87 0.81 -12.13 3.91
N LEU A 88 0.88 -11.60 5.13
CA LEU A 88 2.13 -11.44 5.86
C LEU A 88 2.79 -12.78 6.17
N SER A 89 2.01 -13.78 6.57
CA SER A 89 2.52 -15.10 6.96
C SER A 89 3.22 -15.80 5.79
N ALA A 90 2.61 -15.80 4.60
CA ALA A 90 3.21 -16.38 3.41
C ALA A 90 4.49 -15.66 3.00
N LEU A 91 4.51 -14.33 3.10
CA LEU A 91 5.71 -13.54 2.81
C LEU A 91 6.83 -13.82 3.82
N GLN A 92 6.52 -13.92 5.11
CA GLN A 92 7.49 -14.29 6.16
C GLN A 92 8.03 -15.70 5.98
N MET A 93 7.19 -16.66 5.57
CA MET A 93 7.63 -18.00 5.22
C MET A 93 8.62 -17.98 4.05
N PHE A 94 8.33 -17.22 2.99
CA PHE A 94 9.24 -17.03 1.86
C PHE A 94 10.57 -16.43 2.31
N VAL A 95 10.54 -15.37 3.14
CA VAL A 95 11.76 -14.74 3.67
C VAL A 95 12.57 -15.72 4.51
N SER A 96 11.90 -16.55 5.31
CA SER A 96 12.56 -17.56 6.16
C SER A 96 13.27 -18.65 5.35
N SER A 97 12.78 -18.95 4.14
CA SER A 97 13.41 -19.89 3.21
C SER A 97 14.23 -19.21 2.11
N MET A 98 14.44 -17.90 2.19
CA MET A 98 15.12 -17.13 1.13
C MET A 98 16.61 -17.52 1.03
N SER A 99 17.08 -17.67 -0.20
CA SER A 99 18.47 -17.94 -0.54
C SER A 99 18.91 -16.98 -1.65
N PRO A 100 20.21 -16.87 -1.97
CA PRO A 100 20.67 -16.06 -3.11
C PRO A 100 20.04 -16.45 -4.45
N VAL A 101 19.48 -17.66 -4.59
CA VAL A 101 18.77 -18.11 -5.79
C VAL A 101 17.35 -17.56 -5.83
N THR A 102 16.68 -17.49 -4.68
CA THR A 102 15.28 -17.04 -4.59
C THR A 102 15.14 -15.52 -4.40
N SER A 103 16.22 -14.80 -4.08
CA SER A 103 16.21 -13.33 -3.94
C SER A 103 15.75 -12.62 -5.21
N HIS A 104 16.07 -13.15 -6.40
CA HIS A 104 15.60 -12.58 -7.68
C HIS A 104 14.07 -12.61 -7.81
N TYR A 105 13.35 -13.44 -7.03
CA TYR A 105 11.88 -13.47 -7.06
C TYR A 105 11.25 -12.20 -6.48
N LEU A 106 12.01 -11.40 -5.72
CA LEU A 106 11.60 -10.06 -5.29
C LEU A 106 11.37 -9.10 -6.48
N GLU A 107 12.00 -9.37 -7.61
CA GLU A 107 11.87 -8.61 -8.86
C GLU A 107 11.05 -9.35 -9.93
N HIS A 108 10.51 -10.54 -9.61
CA HIS A 108 9.65 -11.27 -10.53
C HIS A 108 8.32 -10.52 -10.69
N SER A 109 8.17 -9.84 -11.83
CA SER A 109 7.04 -8.96 -12.09
C SER A 109 5.83 -9.66 -12.69
N ASP A 110 4.63 -9.16 -12.39
CA ASP A 110 3.40 -9.58 -13.08
C ASP A 110 3.51 -9.35 -14.60
N ARG A 111 3.06 -10.33 -15.40
CA ARG A 111 3.20 -10.32 -16.86
C ARG A 111 2.36 -9.25 -17.55
N THR A 112 1.28 -8.79 -16.91
CA THR A 112 0.34 -7.83 -17.52
C THR A 112 0.69 -6.39 -17.20
N THR A 113 1.19 -6.13 -16.00
CA THR A 113 1.48 -4.79 -15.49
C THR A 113 2.96 -4.49 -15.37
N GLY A 114 3.80 -5.51 -15.24
CA GLY A 114 5.21 -5.39 -14.85
C GLY A 114 5.39 -5.00 -13.39
N ASN A 115 4.35 -5.14 -12.54
CA ASN A 115 4.48 -4.80 -11.13
C ASN A 115 5.31 -5.84 -10.39
N THR A 116 6.31 -5.39 -9.63
CA THR A 116 7.04 -6.22 -8.67
C THR A 116 6.19 -6.51 -7.43
N PRO A 117 6.54 -7.53 -6.62
CA PRO A 117 5.97 -7.73 -5.30
C PRO A 117 5.86 -6.46 -4.46
N LEU A 118 6.91 -5.62 -4.44
CA LEU A 118 6.90 -4.37 -3.68
C LEU A 118 5.85 -3.40 -4.22
N MET A 119 5.74 -3.25 -5.54
CA MET A 119 4.70 -2.42 -6.15
C MET A 119 3.29 -2.92 -5.84
N ALA A 120 3.07 -4.24 -5.80
CA ALA A 120 1.78 -4.82 -5.46
C ALA A 120 1.38 -4.51 -4.01
N ALA A 121 2.32 -4.67 -3.05
CA ALA A 121 2.10 -4.25 -1.67
C ALA A 121 1.81 -2.75 -1.58
N CYS A 122 2.59 -1.93 -2.29
CA CYS A 122 2.47 -0.48 -2.25
C CYS A 122 1.14 0.03 -2.84
N ALA A 123 0.70 -0.52 -3.97
CA ALA A 123 -0.57 -0.16 -4.59
C ALA A 123 -1.78 -0.51 -3.69
N ARG A 124 -1.65 -1.58 -2.90
CA ARG A 124 -2.76 -2.13 -2.10
C ARG A 124 -2.73 -1.73 -0.63
N GLY A 125 -1.76 -0.90 -0.22
CA GLY A 125 -1.69 -0.39 1.15
C GLY A 125 -1.14 -1.38 2.17
N HIS A 126 -0.51 -2.47 1.75
CA HIS A 126 0.01 -3.50 2.65
C HIS A 126 1.37 -3.09 3.21
N VAL A 127 1.37 -2.11 4.12
CA VAL A 127 2.58 -1.47 4.68
C VAL A 127 3.54 -2.51 5.28
N ASP A 128 3.02 -3.49 6.03
CA ASP A 128 3.88 -4.51 6.65
C ASP A 128 4.55 -5.42 5.61
N CYS A 129 3.85 -5.73 4.52
CA CYS A 129 4.47 -6.44 3.39
C CYS A 129 5.53 -5.59 2.70
N ALA A 130 5.26 -4.29 2.49
CA ALA A 130 6.24 -3.36 1.91
C ALA A 130 7.50 -3.25 2.79
N LYS A 131 7.34 -3.11 4.12
CA LYS A 131 8.45 -3.10 5.08
C LYS A 131 9.31 -4.35 4.99
N ILE A 132 8.69 -5.53 4.96
CA ILE A 132 9.44 -6.79 4.81
C ILE A 132 10.21 -6.82 3.49
N LEU A 133 9.55 -6.50 2.37
CA LEU A 133 10.16 -6.55 1.04
C LEU A 133 11.38 -5.61 0.93
N VAL A 134 11.25 -4.38 1.43
CA VAL A 134 12.37 -3.41 1.47
C VAL A 134 13.50 -3.94 2.37
N ALA A 135 13.18 -4.51 3.54
CA ALA A 135 14.18 -5.03 4.46
C ALA A 135 14.98 -6.22 3.89
N VAL A 136 14.39 -7.01 2.99
CA VAL A 136 15.07 -8.13 2.32
C VAL A 136 15.71 -7.75 0.99
N GLY A 137 15.71 -6.47 0.63
CA GLY A 137 16.45 -5.94 -0.52
C GLY A 137 15.68 -5.86 -1.83
N ALA A 138 14.35 -5.79 -1.81
CA ALA A 138 13.58 -5.46 -3.00
C ALA A 138 13.95 -4.06 -3.52
N ASP A 139 14.01 -3.90 -4.84
CA ASP A 139 14.35 -2.63 -5.48
C ASP A 139 13.20 -1.62 -5.33
N VAL A 140 13.45 -0.59 -4.54
CA VAL A 140 12.50 0.48 -4.23
C VAL A 140 12.28 1.46 -5.39
N ASP A 141 13.17 1.45 -6.39
CA ASP A 141 13.12 2.30 -7.59
C ASP A 141 12.82 1.50 -8.87
N ALA A 142 12.48 0.20 -8.72
CA ALA A 142 12.06 -0.65 -9.83
C ALA A 142 10.96 0.01 -10.67
N ARG A 143 10.88 -0.34 -11.96
CA ARG A 143 9.94 0.28 -12.91
C ARG A 143 9.08 -0.77 -13.61
N ASN A 144 7.76 -0.59 -13.55
CA ASN A 144 6.81 -1.45 -14.24
C ASN A 144 6.65 -1.07 -15.73
N LEU A 145 5.68 -1.68 -16.42
CA LEU A 145 5.42 -1.40 -17.85
C LEU A 145 4.91 0.02 -18.12
N ARG A 146 4.43 0.77 -17.11
CA ARG A 146 4.10 2.19 -17.23
C ARG A 146 5.27 3.11 -16.85
N GLY A 147 6.42 2.54 -16.47
CA GLY A 147 7.56 3.27 -15.90
C GLY A 147 7.30 3.78 -14.49
N SER A 148 6.20 3.36 -13.86
CA SER A 148 5.84 3.73 -12.49
C SER A 148 6.73 2.96 -11.50
N THR A 149 7.17 3.67 -10.46
CA THR A 149 7.91 3.10 -9.32
C THR A 149 6.94 2.67 -8.20
N PRO A 150 7.39 1.93 -7.17
CA PRO A 150 6.57 1.66 -5.98
C PRO A 150 5.91 2.91 -5.38
N LEU A 151 6.62 4.04 -5.35
CA LEU A 151 6.09 5.32 -4.87
C LEU A 151 4.95 5.85 -5.75
N HIS A 152 5.06 5.73 -7.07
CA HIS A 152 3.96 6.09 -7.98
C HIS A 152 2.73 5.22 -7.71
N CYS A 153 2.92 3.90 -7.56
CA CYS A 153 1.84 2.95 -7.28
C CYS A 153 1.11 3.27 -5.95
N ALA A 154 1.85 3.64 -4.90
CA ALA A 154 1.26 4.06 -3.63
C ALA A 154 0.45 5.36 -3.77
N CYS A 155 0.97 6.34 -4.52
CA CYS A 155 0.30 7.62 -4.77
C CYS A 155 -0.95 7.49 -5.64
N GLU A 156 -0.88 6.70 -6.71
CA GLU A 156 -2.00 6.41 -7.63
C GLU A 156 -3.19 5.78 -6.88
N ASN A 157 -2.93 5.08 -5.77
CA ASN A 157 -3.95 4.41 -4.97
C ASN A 157 -4.22 5.09 -3.61
N GLY A 158 -3.61 6.25 -3.34
CA GLY A 158 -3.88 7.02 -2.12
C GLY A 158 -3.43 6.34 -0.83
N GLN A 159 -2.37 5.52 -0.88
CA GLN A 159 -1.89 4.71 0.24
C GLN A 159 -0.95 5.51 1.14
N VAL A 160 -1.51 6.43 1.93
CA VAL A 160 -0.77 7.41 2.75
C VAL A 160 0.31 6.77 3.63
N GLU A 161 -0.02 5.70 4.35
CA GLU A 161 0.92 5.04 5.26
C GLU A 161 2.11 4.40 4.51
N VAL A 162 1.86 3.86 3.31
CA VAL A 162 2.91 3.34 2.44
C VAL A 162 3.78 4.48 1.91
N VAL A 163 3.18 5.59 1.49
CA VAL A 163 3.92 6.77 1.02
C VAL A 163 4.84 7.28 2.12
N ALA A 164 4.33 7.46 3.34
CA ALA A 164 5.15 7.88 4.48
C ALA A 164 6.33 6.91 4.70
N PHE A 165 6.07 5.61 4.75
CA PHE A 165 7.11 4.60 4.89
C PHE A 165 8.17 4.65 3.76
N LEU A 166 7.74 4.75 2.50
CA LEU A 166 8.67 4.81 1.37
C LEU A 166 9.56 6.06 1.42
N LEU A 167 9.00 7.21 1.81
CA LEU A 167 9.77 8.45 1.93
C LEU A 167 10.81 8.42 3.06
N ASP A 168 10.61 7.55 4.06
CA ASP A 168 11.61 7.27 5.09
C ASP A 168 12.74 6.32 4.61
N VAL A 169 12.62 5.71 3.42
CA VAL A 169 13.67 4.86 2.86
C VAL A 169 14.80 5.73 2.29
N PRO A 170 16.02 5.68 2.86
CA PRO A 170 17.05 6.68 2.60
C PRO A 170 17.64 6.66 1.18
N TYR A 171 17.49 5.55 0.46
CA TYR A 171 18.01 5.37 -0.89
C TYR A 171 16.93 5.39 -1.98
N LEU A 172 15.68 5.69 -1.63
CA LEU A 172 14.61 5.88 -2.61
C LEU A 172 14.82 7.17 -3.41
N SER A 173 14.51 7.15 -4.72
CA SER A 173 14.48 8.36 -5.56
C SER A 173 13.05 8.91 -5.72
N PRO A 174 12.61 9.90 -4.90
CA PRO A 174 11.23 10.38 -4.92
C PRO A 174 10.88 11.23 -6.15
N TYR A 175 11.89 11.68 -6.91
CA TYR A 175 11.74 12.58 -8.06
C TYR A 175 11.67 11.85 -9.41
N SER A 176 11.69 10.51 -9.39
CA SER A 176 11.49 9.69 -10.58
C SER A 176 10.20 10.06 -11.32
N VAL A 177 10.23 10.01 -12.65
CA VAL A 177 9.05 10.19 -13.51
C VAL A 177 8.68 8.91 -14.25
N ASP A 178 7.38 8.69 -14.45
CA ASP A 178 6.86 7.57 -15.23
C ASP A 178 6.94 7.80 -16.76
N ARG A 179 6.40 6.89 -17.57
CA ARG A 179 6.37 7.04 -19.05
C ARG A 179 5.46 8.18 -19.54
N ARG A 180 4.56 8.69 -18.69
CA ARG A 180 3.74 9.88 -18.97
C ARG A 180 4.46 11.17 -18.58
N ASN A 181 5.72 11.06 -18.16
CA ASN A 181 6.52 12.17 -17.62
C ASN A 181 5.89 12.78 -16.36
N GLN A 182 5.22 11.94 -15.56
CA GLN A 182 4.59 12.35 -14.31
C GLN A 182 5.44 11.89 -13.12
N SER A 183 5.70 12.79 -12.17
CA SER A 183 6.27 12.42 -10.87
C SER A 183 5.21 11.83 -9.95
N ALA A 184 5.63 11.15 -8.88
CA ALA A 184 4.71 10.64 -7.86
C ALA A 184 3.81 11.75 -7.27
N LEU A 185 4.33 12.98 -7.12
CA LEU A 185 3.56 14.15 -6.66
C LEU A 185 2.48 14.54 -7.67
N GLN A 186 2.80 14.55 -8.96
CA GLN A 186 1.83 14.86 -10.01
C GLN A 186 0.75 13.77 -10.10
N VAL A 187 1.11 12.51 -9.94
CA VAL A 187 0.15 11.39 -9.87
C VAL A 187 -0.80 11.57 -8.68
N ALA A 188 -0.28 11.84 -7.48
CA ALA A 188 -1.10 12.07 -6.29
C ALA A 188 -2.10 13.23 -6.49
N ARG A 189 -1.64 14.37 -7.04
CA ARG A 189 -2.50 15.53 -7.30
C ARG A 189 -3.57 15.28 -8.34
N ASN A 190 -3.26 14.55 -9.41
CA ASN A 190 -4.24 14.25 -10.45
C ASN A 190 -5.32 13.28 -9.94
N ALA A 191 -4.94 12.31 -9.11
CA ALA A 191 -5.90 11.37 -8.52
C ALA A 191 -6.92 12.03 -7.57
N CYS A 192 -6.62 13.22 -7.01
CA CYS A 192 -7.56 14.02 -6.21
C CYS A 192 -8.80 14.49 -6.96
N LEU A 193 -8.75 14.57 -8.31
CA LEU A 193 -9.80 15.19 -9.11
C LEU A 193 -10.96 14.24 -9.44
N ASP A 194 -10.75 12.93 -9.30
CA ASP A 194 -11.68 11.92 -9.81
C ASP A 194 -12.50 11.19 -8.71
N ASN A 195 -12.28 11.47 -7.41
CA ASN A 195 -12.85 10.64 -6.32
C ASN A 195 -13.33 11.42 -5.08
N ASP A 196 -14.40 10.91 -4.43
CA ASP A 196 -14.86 11.27 -3.06
C ASP A 196 -13.79 10.99 -1.97
N ALA A 197 -12.67 10.35 -2.33
CA ALA A 197 -11.54 10.03 -1.46
C ALA A 197 -10.46 11.14 -1.43
N TRP A 198 -10.85 12.39 -1.70
CA TRP A 198 -9.98 13.58 -1.76
C TRP A 198 -8.98 13.68 -0.60
N ALA A 199 -9.40 13.33 0.62
CA ALA A 199 -8.57 13.45 1.82
C ALA A 199 -7.25 12.65 1.73
N ARG A 200 -7.28 11.41 1.20
CA ARG A 200 -6.10 10.55 1.14
C ARG A 200 -5.09 10.99 0.10
N PHE A 201 -5.57 11.30 -1.09
CA PHE A 201 -4.71 11.75 -2.19
C PHE A 201 -4.07 13.11 -1.86
N LYS A 202 -4.83 14.00 -1.21
CA LYS A 202 -4.31 15.27 -0.69
C LYS A 202 -3.20 15.02 0.32
N GLU A 203 -3.38 14.07 1.23
CA GLU A 203 -2.37 13.74 2.24
C GLU A 203 -1.11 13.14 1.63
N CYS A 204 -1.23 12.25 0.63
CA CYS A 204 -0.08 11.79 -0.14
C CYS A 204 0.68 12.95 -0.80
N ALA A 205 -0.04 13.90 -1.42
CA ALA A 205 0.58 15.07 -2.05
C ALA A 205 1.29 15.96 -1.00
N ARG A 206 0.67 16.17 0.16
CA ARG A 206 1.25 16.92 1.28
C ARG A 206 2.59 16.31 1.73
N LEU A 207 2.63 15.00 1.97
CA LEU A 207 3.86 14.29 2.38
C LEU A 207 4.98 14.46 1.35
N LEU A 208 4.65 14.37 0.05
CA LEU A 208 5.62 14.56 -1.02
C LEU A 208 6.13 15.99 -1.10
N GLU A 209 5.26 16.99 -0.91
CA GLU A 209 5.66 18.40 -0.85
C GLU A 209 6.62 18.67 0.31
N GLU A 210 6.40 18.06 1.48
CA GLU A 210 7.33 18.15 2.61
C GLU A 210 8.72 17.63 2.25
N VAL A 211 8.82 16.53 1.51
CA VAL A 211 10.11 16.03 1.02
C VAL A 211 10.75 16.95 -0.02
N HIS A 212 9.95 17.64 -0.85
CA HIS A 212 10.45 18.64 -1.80
C HIS A 212 10.94 19.92 -1.10
N LEU A 213 10.41 20.23 0.08
CA LEU A 213 10.81 21.36 0.92
C LEU A 213 12.07 21.07 1.76
N ILE A 214 12.62 19.85 1.69
CA ILE A 214 13.89 19.46 2.30
C ILE A 214 15.01 19.36 1.22
N PRO A 215 15.36 20.40 0.44
CA PRO A 215 16.67 20.47 -0.18
C PRO A 215 17.71 20.98 0.84
N GLY A 216 17.72 20.41 2.06
CA GLY A 216 18.56 20.91 3.14
C GLY A 216 18.24 20.31 4.50
N ILE A 217 18.78 19.12 4.76
CA ILE A 217 18.89 18.53 6.10
C ILE A 217 19.57 19.55 7.04
N LEU A 218 18.86 19.95 8.10
CA LEU A 218 19.36 20.22 9.46
C LEU A 218 20.46 21.28 9.72
N SER A 219 20.92 22.07 8.76
CA SER A 219 21.93 23.11 9.06
C SER A 219 21.36 24.43 9.59
N CYS A 220 20.08 24.76 9.37
CA CYS A 220 19.61 26.15 9.56
C CYS A 220 18.41 26.36 10.49
N MET A 221 17.67 25.32 10.91
CA MET A 221 16.47 25.53 11.75
C MET A 221 16.72 25.51 13.25
N ASN A 222 17.98 25.43 13.69
CA ASN A 222 18.33 25.62 15.11
C ASN A 222 18.61 27.09 15.49
N GLN A 223 18.22 28.08 14.67
CA GLN A 223 18.49 29.49 15.01
C GLN A 223 17.36 30.50 14.82
N ARG A 224 16.15 30.16 14.37
CA ARG A 224 15.09 31.19 14.24
C ARG A 224 13.69 30.67 14.56
N CYS A 225 13.48 30.40 15.84
CA CYS A 225 12.19 30.59 16.50
C CYS A 225 12.41 31.54 17.67
N ASP A 226 12.70 32.81 17.36
CA ASP A 226 12.48 33.94 18.27
C ASP A 226 12.30 35.18 17.38
N LEU A 227 11.16 35.87 17.60
CA LEU A 227 10.57 37.07 16.97
C LEU A 227 9.36 36.80 16.07
#